data_AF-Q5C2Z4-F1
#
_entry.id   AF-Q5C2Z4-F1
#
_cell.length_a   1.000
_cell.length_b   1.000
_cell.length_c   1.000
_cell.angle_alpha   90.00
_cell.angle_beta   90.00
_cell.angle_gamma   90.00
#
_symmetry.space_group_name_H-M   'P 1'
#
loop_
_entity.id
_entity.type
_entity.pdbx_description
1 polymer ?
#
loop_
_entity_poly.entity_id
_entity_poly.type
_entity_poly.pdbx_seq_one_letter_code
_entity_poly.pdbx_strand_id
1 'polypeptide(L)'
;SCWCSMNYSHSYYGSQYSNYYLSQHSIPSDVKAHACLMILAWGFCNPNAIIISRHFKKGWPGRTINNLAYWFQFHVILQSFTLGFVLLALMIIVVHVMGYSTLNELPFSAHPPCGFTVIVLTFSNPIVAWFLCTTSGRQRAITKCVHQTAGILSQMLSIPTALIGLQMPALGSVVCSSKIYSALFIISVVLNVIIEVIFEIIGYKIKKNVQVVQSILSIGADEADTLLARFIKDPKRGNTFLEQYNSEFIEQPPKKGIPIEITKNRTLWVIKNFFLAVHLALSFSLKFVLVGLLTA
;
A
#
# COMPACT_ATOMS: atom_id res chain seq x y z
N SER A 1 -16.31 33.69 -28.42
CA SER A 1 -17.30 34.37 -27.55
C SER A 1 -18.18 33.40 -26.74
N CYS A 2 -18.39 32.13 -27.14
CA CYS A 2 -19.18 31.16 -26.33
C CYS A 2 -18.48 30.60 -25.08
N TRP A 3 -17.14 30.61 -25.00
CA TRP A 3 -16.41 30.04 -23.85
C TRP A 3 -16.40 30.91 -22.58
N CYS A 4 -16.62 32.23 -22.69
CA CYS A 4 -16.69 33.11 -21.51
C CYS A 4 -18.03 33.02 -20.77
N SER A 5 -19.12 32.65 -21.45
CA SER A 5 -20.45 32.61 -20.84
C SER A 5 -20.67 31.37 -19.97
N MET A 6 -20.04 30.23 -20.33
CA MET A 6 -20.07 28.99 -19.52
C MET A 6 -19.38 29.12 -18.15
N ASN A 7 -18.29 29.89 -18.04
CA ASN A 7 -17.60 30.10 -16.77
C ASN A 7 -18.42 30.89 -15.74
N TYR A 8 -19.28 31.80 -16.20
CA TYR A 8 -20.12 32.61 -15.32
C TYR A 8 -21.26 31.77 -14.74
N SER A 9 -21.87 30.91 -15.54
CA SER A 9 -22.92 29.97 -15.11
C SER A 9 -22.38 28.96 -14.10
N HIS A 10 -21.21 28.35 -14.37
CA HIS A 10 -20.61 27.35 -13.48
C HIS A 10 -20.20 27.92 -12.12
N SER A 11 -19.68 29.15 -12.10
CA SER A 11 -19.33 29.87 -10.87
C SER A 11 -20.57 30.24 -10.04
N TYR A 12 -21.68 30.60 -10.70
CA TYR A 12 -22.94 30.92 -10.03
C TYR A 12 -23.60 29.68 -9.41
N TYR A 13 -23.56 28.54 -10.12
CA TYR A 13 -23.99 27.25 -9.57
C TYR A 13 -23.08 26.81 -8.41
N GLY A 14 -21.75 26.83 -8.55
CA GLY A 14 -20.83 26.45 -7.46
C GLY A 14 -21.01 27.30 -6.19
N SER A 15 -21.28 28.61 -6.34
CA SER A 15 -21.61 29.52 -5.25
C SER A 15 -22.96 29.19 -4.60
N GLN A 16 -24.02 28.89 -5.37
CA GLN A 16 -25.30 28.47 -4.82
C GLN A 16 -25.23 27.10 -4.13
N TYR A 17 -24.49 26.13 -4.68
CA TYR A 17 -24.30 24.81 -4.08
C TYR A 17 -23.58 24.92 -2.73
N SER A 18 -22.52 25.72 -2.62
CA SER A 18 -21.83 25.95 -1.35
C SER A 18 -22.73 26.62 -0.31
N ASN A 19 -23.56 27.59 -0.72
CA ASN A 19 -24.50 28.27 0.17
C ASN A 19 -25.68 27.37 0.61
N TYR A 20 -26.10 26.42 -0.23
CA TYR A 20 -27.19 25.48 0.09
C TYR A 20 -26.79 24.50 1.21
N TYR A 21 -25.57 23.95 1.18
CA TYR A 21 -25.08 23.07 2.26
C TYR A 21 -24.78 23.81 3.57
N LEU A 22 -24.33 25.06 3.47
CA LEU A 22 -24.22 25.97 4.63
C LEU A 22 -25.59 26.26 5.26
N SER A 23 -26.68 26.25 4.47
CA SER A 23 -28.05 26.47 4.96
C SER A 23 -28.76 25.21 5.49
N GLN A 24 -28.35 24.01 5.05
CA GLN A 24 -29.04 22.74 5.32
C GLN A 24 -28.44 21.91 6.47
N HIS A 25 -27.31 22.33 7.08
CA HIS A 25 -26.63 21.60 8.16
C HIS A 25 -26.44 20.09 7.92
N SER A 26 -26.43 19.63 6.66
CA SER A 26 -26.31 18.21 6.31
C SER A 26 -25.41 18.04 5.11
N ILE A 27 -24.48 17.09 5.24
CA ILE A 27 -23.50 16.77 4.20
C ILE A 27 -24.17 15.80 3.22
N PRO A 28 -24.10 16.04 1.91
CA PRO A 28 -24.67 15.13 0.93
C PRO A 28 -24.00 13.75 1.06
N SER A 29 -24.82 12.71 1.05
CA SER A 29 -24.41 11.31 1.19
C SER A 29 -23.34 10.91 0.16
N ASP A 30 -23.40 11.47 -1.04
CA ASP A 30 -22.43 11.26 -2.12
C ASP A 30 -21.00 11.66 -1.71
N VAL A 31 -20.86 12.83 -1.07
CA VAL A 31 -19.56 13.36 -0.63
C VAL A 31 -19.01 12.53 0.53
N LYS A 32 -19.87 12.10 1.46
CA LYS A 32 -19.51 11.15 2.52
C LYS A 32 -19.04 9.82 1.94
N ALA A 33 -19.77 9.27 0.97
CA ALA A 33 -19.43 8.00 0.31
C ALA A 33 -18.10 8.10 -0.44
N HIS A 34 -17.87 9.18 -1.18
CA HIS A 34 -16.60 9.46 -1.84
C HIS A 34 -15.43 9.46 -0.84
N ALA A 35 -15.56 10.20 0.27
CA ALA A 35 -14.52 10.27 1.30
C ALA A 35 -14.23 8.90 1.92
N CYS A 36 -15.28 8.12 2.25
CA CYS A 36 -15.13 6.79 2.82
C CYS A 36 -14.37 5.83 1.88
N LEU A 37 -14.75 5.82 0.60
CA LEU A 37 -14.09 4.98 -0.42
C LEU A 37 -12.62 5.37 -0.62
N MET A 38 -12.32 6.68 -0.65
CA MET A 38 -10.94 7.15 -0.79
C MET A 38 -10.08 6.83 0.44
N ILE A 39 -10.64 6.89 1.64
CA ILE A 39 -9.95 6.47 2.88
C ILE A 39 -9.65 4.98 2.88
N LEU A 40 -10.59 4.13 2.44
CA LEU A 40 -10.37 2.70 2.33
C LEU A 40 -9.31 2.37 1.28
N ALA A 41 -9.38 3.01 0.10
CA ALA A 41 -8.42 2.80 -0.98
C ALA A 41 -7.00 3.21 -0.58
N TRP A 42 -6.82 4.46 -0.13
CA TRP A 42 -5.51 5.08 0.07
C TRP A 42 -4.95 4.94 1.49
N GLY A 43 -5.83 4.78 2.48
CA GLY A 43 -5.46 4.57 3.88
C GLY A 43 -5.21 3.10 4.21
N PHE A 44 -5.94 2.17 3.58
CA PHE A 44 -5.86 0.74 3.86
C PHE A 44 -5.34 -0.10 2.68
N CYS A 45 -6.05 -0.18 1.57
CA CYS A 45 -5.74 -1.14 0.49
C CYS A 45 -4.34 -0.92 -0.12
N ASN A 46 -4.07 0.26 -0.66
CA ASN A 46 -2.81 0.57 -1.35
C ASN A 46 -1.55 0.47 -0.44
N PRO A 47 -1.49 1.08 0.76
CA PRO A 47 -0.30 0.99 1.60
C PRO A 47 -0.02 -0.45 2.04
N ASN A 48 -1.05 -1.24 2.36
CA ASN A 48 -0.86 -2.65 2.70
C ASN A 48 -0.40 -3.48 1.50
N ALA A 49 -0.88 -3.19 0.28
CA ALA A 49 -0.40 -3.82 -0.94
C ALA A 49 1.09 -3.54 -1.19
N ILE A 50 1.53 -2.30 -0.93
CA ILE A 50 2.95 -1.89 -1.01
C ILE A 50 3.77 -2.65 0.03
N ILE A 51 3.36 -2.63 1.31
CA ILE A 51 4.06 -3.30 2.41
C ILE A 51 4.25 -4.80 2.13
N ILE A 52 3.19 -5.50 1.74
CA ILE A 52 3.23 -6.93 1.44
C ILE A 52 4.16 -7.20 0.25
N SER A 53 4.01 -6.44 -0.84
CA SER A 53 4.83 -6.62 -2.03
C SER A 53 6.30 -6.30 -1.77
N ARG A 54 6.64 -5.35 -0.90
CA ARG A 54 8.03 -4.97 -0.63
C ARG A 54 8.72 -5.95 0.31
N HIS A 55 8.05 -6.35 1.38
CA HIS A 55 8.71 -7.03 2.49
C HIS A 55 8.47 -8.55 2.53
N PHE A 56 7.45 -9.07 1.84
CA PHE A 56 7.05 -10.49 1.97
C PHE A 56 7.29 -11.32 0.70
N LYS A 57 8.02 -10.81 -0.30
CA LYS A 57 8.38 -11.59 -1.51
C LYS A 57 9.04 -12.92 -1.20
N LYS A 58 9.92 -12.94 -0.19
CA LYS A 58 10.68 -14.13 0.26
C LYS A 58 10.09 -14.79 1.51
N GLY A 59 8.96 -14.29 2.03
CA GLY A 59 8.45 -14.67 3.35
C GLY A 59 7.59 -15.92 3.40
N TRP A 60 7.00 -16.29 2.28
CA TRP A 60 6.14 -17.46 2.17
C TRP A 60 6.67 -18.43 1.10
N PRO A 61 7.88 -18.99 1.29
CA PRO A 61 8.50 -19.85 0.29
C PRO A 61 7.70 -21.14 0.08
N GLY A 62 7.39 -21.45 -1.19
CA GLY A 62 6.67 -22.64 -1.57
C GLY A 62 5.19 -22.66 -1.18
N ARG A 63 4.62 -21.51 -0.81
CA ARG A 63 3.18 -21.31 -0.60
C ARG A 63 2.61 -20.57 -1.82
N THR A 64 1.75 -21.25 -2.57
CA THR A 64 1.11 -20.73 -3.78
C THR A 64 -0.40 -20.89 -3.72
N ILE A 65 -1.15 -19.89 -4.18
CA ILE A 65 -2.59 -19.98 -4.45
C ILE A 65 -2.72 -19.88 -5.97
N ASN A 66 -3.34 -20.88 -6.59
CA ASN A 66 -3.47 -20.98 -8.06
C ASN A 66 -2.12 -20.85 -8.79
N ASN A 67 -1.07 -21.53 -8.31
CA ASN A 67 0.30 -21.48 -8.84
C ASN A 67 1.01 -20.11 -8.76
N LEU A 68 0.40 -19.11 -8.11
CA LEU A 68 1.00 -17.80 -7.89
C LEU A 68 1.42 -17.64 -6.43
N ALA A 69 2.54 -16.94 -6.20
CA ALA A 69 3.06 -16.69 -4.86
C ALA A 69 2.07 -15.87 -4.01
N TYR A 70 1.97 -16.18 -2.71
CA TYR A 70 1.02 -15.52 -1.79
C TYR A 70 1.13 -13.99 -1.81
N TRP A 71 2.36 -13.45 -1.75
CA TRP A 71 2.57 -12.00 -1.76
C TRP A 71 2.02 -11.34 -3.03
N PHE A 72 2.10 -12.03 -4.17
CA PHE A 72 1.63 -11.52 -5.45
C PHE A 72 0.11 -11.52 -5.50
N GLN A 73 -0.52 -12.58 -5.01
CA GLN A 73 -1.98 -12.66 -4.93
C GLN A 73 -2.55 -11.58 -4.00
N PHE A 74 -2.00 -11.44 -2.78
CA PHE A 74 -2.43 -10.39 -1.87
C PHE A 74 -2.22 -8.99 -2.45
N HIS A 75 -1.11 -8.76 -3.15
CA HIS A 75 -0.87 -7.49 -3.84
C HIS A 75 -1.93 -7.23 -4.91
N VAL A 76 -2.20 -8.19 -5.79
CA VAL A 76 -3.21 -8.05 -6.86
C VAL A 76 -4.61 -7.83 -6.29
N ILE A 77 -5.00 -8.60 -5.26
CA ILE A 77 -6.30 -8.46 -4.60
C ILE A 77 -6.45 -7.07 -4.00
N LEU A 78 -5.49 -6.62 -3.19
CA LEU A 78 -5.55 -5.30 -2.55
C LEU A 78 -5.51 -4.17 -3.58
N GLN A 79 -4.70 -4.28 -4.65
CA GLN A 79 -4.69 -3.27 -5.71
C GLN A 79 -5.95 -3.26 -6.56
N SER A 80 -6.61 -4.41 -6.74
CA SER A 80 -7.90 -4.48 -7.41
C SER A 80 -8.98 -3.76 -6.59
N PHE A 81 -8.98 -3.93 -5.26
CA PHE A 81 -9.85 -3.17 -4.37
C PHE A 81 -9.53 -1.67 -4.40
N THR A 82 -8.26 -1.27 -4.38
CA THR A 82 -7.85 0.14 -4.55
C THR A 82 -8.44 0.73 -5.82
N LEU A 83 -8.27 0.05 -6.96
CA LEU A 83 -8.77 0.51 -8.26
C LEU A 83 -10.30 0.61 -8.28
N GLY A 84 -10.99 -0.41 -7.77
CA GLY A 84 -12.45 -0.44 -7.69
C GLY A 84 -13.02 0.69 -6.83
N PHE A 85 -12.46 0.92 -5.65
CA PHE A 85 -12.87 2.01 -4.77
C PHE A 85 -12.59 3.39 -5.37
N VAL A 86 -11.43 3.58 -6.01
CA VAL A 86 -11.09 4.85 -6.68
C VAL A 86 -12.03 5.12 -7.85
N LEU A 87 -12.33 4.11 -8.68
CA LEU A 87 -13.27 4.25 -9.80
C LEU A 87 -14.67 4.63 -9.31
N LEU A 88 -15.19 3.92 -8.32
CA LEU A 88 -16.51 4.17 -7.75
C LEU A 88 -16.59 5.56 -7.12
N ALA A 89 -15.58 5.94 -6.33
CA ALA A 89 -15.51 7.24 -5.70
C ALA A 89 -15.42 8.39 -6.73
N LEU A 90 -14.69 8.19 -7.82
CA LEU A 90 -14.62 9.14 -8.93
C LEU A 90 -15.98 9.30 -9.62
N MET A 91 -16.68 8.20 -9.91
CA MET A 91 -18.01 8.26 -10.52
C MET A 91 -18.99 9.04 -9.64
N ILE A 92 -19.03 8.74 -8.34
CA ILE A 92 -19.90 9.42 -7.37
C ILE A 92 -19.65 10.93 -7.38
N ILE A 93 -18.39 11.37 -7.28
CA ILE A 93 -18.08 12.80 -7.16
C ILE A 93 -18.27 13.57 -8.46
N VAL A 94 -17.98 12.96 -9.62
CA VAL A 94 -18.18 13.60 -10.93
C VAL A 94 -19.67 13.80 -11.20
N VAL A 95 -20.50 12.80 -10.88
CA VAL A 95 -21.96 12.94 -10.96
C VAL A 95 -22.44 13.99 -9.96
N HIS A 96 -21.97 13.97 -8.72
CA HIS A 96 -22.39 14.92 -7.70
C HIS A 96 -22.08 16.38 -8.06
N VAL A 97 -20.89 16.65 -8.61
CA VAL A 97 -20.44 18.01 -8.98
C VAL A 97 -20.97 18.44 -10.36
N MET A 98 -21.59 17.54 -11.13
CA MET A 98 -22.07 17.80 -12.50
C MET A 98 -20.99 18.41 -13.41
N GLY A 99 -19.71 18.08 -13.18
CA GLY A 99 -18.58 18.69 -13.87
C GLY A 99 -17.31 18.76 -13.03
N TYR A 100 -16.49 19.80 -13.27
CA TYR A 100 -15.24 20.04 -12.54
C TYR A 100 -15.46 21.00 -11.37
N SER A 101 -14.90 20.68 -10.20
CA SER A 101 -14.99 21.55 -9.03
C SER A 101 -14.06 22.76 -9.20
N THR A 102 -14.64 23.96 -9.31
CA THR A 102 -13.92 25.24 -9.40
C THR A 102 -13.86 25.90 -8.03
N LEU A 103 -13.09 25.32 -7.11
CA LEU A 103 -12.74 25.99 -5.86
C LEU A 103 -11.56 26.92 -6.12
N ASN A 104 -11.68 28.20 -5.80
CA ASN A 104 -10.67 29.22 -6.12
C ASN A 104 -9.70 29.50 -4.95
N GLU A 105 -9.99 28.98 -3.76
CA GLU A 105 -9.15 29.19 -2.56
C GLU A 105 -8.15 28.05 -2.37
N LEU A 106 -6.87 28.38 -2.15
CA LEU A 106 -5.86 27.42 -1.69
C LEU A 106 -6.13 27.07 -0.21
N PRO A 107 -5.98 25.81 0.23
CA PRO A 107 -5.47 24.64 -0.48
C PRO A 107 -6.52 23.83 -1.25
N PHE A 108 -7.81 24.20 -1.16
CA PHE A 108 -8.92 23.39 -1.68
C PHE A 108 -8.95 23.29 -3.22
N SER A 109 -8.50 24.34 -3.91
CA SER A 109 -8.32 24.34 -5.36
C SER A 109 -7.35 23.25 -5.86
N ALA A 110 -6.40 22.82 -5.01
CA ALA A 110 -5.42 21.79 -5.36
C ALA A 110 -5.98 20.36 -5.28
N HIS A 111 -7.11 20.13 -4.60
CA HIS A 111 -7.64 18.78 -4.41
C HIS A 111 -8.09 18.10 -5.73
N PRO A 112 -8.92 18.73 -6.59
CA PRO A 112 -9.29 18.13 -7.87
C PRO A 112 -8.10 17.82 -8.81
N PRO A 113 -7.15 18.74 -9.09
CA PRO A 113 -6.05 18.45 -10.01
C PRO A 113 -5.08 17.41 -9.45
N CYS A 114 -4.78 17.43 -8.15
CA CYS A 114 -3.98 16.39 -7.50
C CYS A 114 -4.72 15.04 -7.53
N GLY A 115 -6.02 15.02 -7.27
CA GLY A 115 -6.86 13.83 -7.33
C GLY A 115 -6.88 13.19 -8.72
N PHE A 116 -7.09 13.99 -9.78
CA PHE A 116 -7.03 13.50 -11.15
C PHE A 116 -5.64 12.96 -11.52
N THR A 117 -4.58 13.63 -11.08
CA THR A 117 -3.21 13.14 -11.30
C THR A 117 -3.02 11.77 -10.65
N VAL A 118 -3.41 11.63 -9.37
CA VAL A 118 -3.35 10.35 -8.64
C VAL A 118 -4.13 9.26 -9.38
N ILE A 119 -5.34 9.56 -9.85
CA ILE A 119 -6.19 8.65 -10.61
C ILE A 119 -5.48 8.18 -11.90
N VAL A 120 -4.94 9.10 -12.70
CA VAL A 120 -4.22 8.75 -13.93
C VAL A 120 -3.04 7.81 -13.64
N LEU A 121 -2.29 8.07 -12.56
CA LEU A 121 -1.23 7.17 -12.11
C LEU A 121 -1.81 5.80 -11.71
N THR A 122 -2.93 5.75 -10.98
CA THR A 122 -3.57 4.49 -10.56
C THR A 122 -4.04 3.65 -11.74
N PHE A 123 -4.63 4.25 -12.78
CA PHE A 123 -5.12 3.51 -13.95
C PHE A 123 -4.01 3.10 -14.92
N SER A 124 -2.96 3.91 -15.04
CA SER A 124 -1.79 3.55 -15.85
C SER A 124 -0.95 2.43 -15.23
N ASN A 125 -0.91 2.33 -13.90
CA ASN A 125 -0.03 1.38 -13.23
C ASN A 125 -0.32 -0.12 -13.54
N PRO A 126 -1.59 -0.58 -13.63
CA PRO A 126 -1.93 -1.92 -14.13
C PRO A 126 -1.53 -2.16 -15.58
N ILE A 127 -1.60 -1.13 -16.45
CA ILE A 127 -1.17 -1.23 -17.85
C ILE A 127 0.34 -1.47 -17.90
N VAL A 128 1.11 -0.73 -17.11
CA VAL A 128 2.55 -0.96 -16.94
C VAL A 128 2.83 -2.35 -16.36
N ALA A 129 2.02 -2.83 -15.41
CA ALA A 129 2.13 -4.19 -14.87
C ALA A 129 1.88 -5.27 -15.93
N TRP A 130 0.96 -5.04 -16.87
CA TRP A 130 0.76 -5.94 -18.02
C TRP A 130 2.01 -6.00 -18.90
N PHE A 131 2.61 -4.86 -19.22
CA PHE A 131 3.88 -4.82 -19.95
C PHE A 131 5.02 -5.50 -19.18
N LEU A 132 5.01 -5.45 -17.84
CA LEU A 132 5.99 -6.14 -17.01
C LEU A 132 5.91 -7.67 -17.17
N CYS A 133 4.72 -8.21 -17.38
CA CYS A 133 4.50 -9.64 -17.61
C CYS A 133 4.93 -10.11 -19.00
N THR A 134 4.91 -9.22 -20.00
CA THR A 134 5.20 -9.55 -21.40
C THR A 134 6.64 -9.25 -21.81
N THR A 135 7.35 -8.39 -21.07
CA THR A 135 8.72 -7.99 -21.37
C THR A 135 9.77 -8.85 -20.67
N SER A 136 10.92 -9.04 -21.31
CA SER A 136 12.08 -9.80 -20.78
C SER A 136 13.35 -8.95 -20.74
N GLY A 137 14.38 -9.45 -20.04
CA GLY A 137 15.70 -8.79 -19.96
C GLY A 137 15.67 -7.34 -19.43
N ARG A 138 16.36 -6.43 -20.13
CA ARG A 138 16.50 -5.01 -19.74
C ARG A 138 15.16 -4.27 -19.70
N GLN A 139 14.26 -4.55 -20.63
CA GLN A 139 12.94 -3.91 -20.67
C GLN A 139 12.13 -4.23 -19.40
N ARG A 140 12.18 -5.49 -18.95
CA ARG A 140 11.53 -5.91 -17.69
C ARG A 140 12.04 -5.12 -16.49
N ALA A 141 13.34 -4.82 -16.43
CA ALA A 141 13.91 -4.03 -15.35
C ALA A 141 13.40 -2.58 -15.37
N ILE A 142 13.30 -1.96 -16.56
CA ILE A 142 12.75 -0.60 -16.73
C ILE A 142 11.28 -0.59 -16.34
N THR A 143 10.47 -1.49 -16.90
CA THR A 143 9.03 -1.56 -16.62
C THR A 143 8.75 -1.81 -15.14
N LYS A 144 9.58 -2.62 -14.46
CA LYS A 144 9.51 -2.82 -13.01
C LYS A 144 9.79 -1.54 -12.24
N CYS A 145 10.81 -0.77 -12.66
CA CYS A 145 11.12 0.53 -12.06
C CYS A 145 9.96 1.51 -12.25
N VAL A 146 9.42 1.63 -13.46
CA VAL A 146 8.28 2.51 -13.76
C VAL A 146 7.05 2.12 -12.93
N HIS A 147 6.69 0.84 -12.88
CA HIS A 147 5.57 0.33 -12.09
C HIS A 147 5.73 0.65 -10.59
N GLN A 148 6.94 0.44 -10.06
CA GLN A 148 7.24 0.71 -8.66
C GLN A 148 7.18 2.21 -8.35
N THR A 149 7.80 3.05 -9.18
CA THR A 149 7.82 4.50 -9.00
C THR A 149 6.43 5.10 -9.12
N ALA A 150 5.62 4.67 -10.09
CA ALA A 150 4.25 5.13 -10.25
C ALA A 150 3.39 4.79 -9.03
N GLY A 151 3.49 3.56 -8.49
CA GLY A 151 2.74 3.14 -7.30
C GLY A 151 3.13 3.90 -6.02
N ILE A 152 4.43 4.16 -5.82
CA ILE A 152 4.91 4.95 -4.68
C ILE A 152 4.47 6.41 -4.82
N LEU A 153 4.63 6.99 -6.02
CA LEU A 153 4.25 8.37 -6.29
C LEU A 153 2.75 8.59 -6.10
N SER A 154 1.90 7.65 -6.57
CA SER A 154 0.46 7.74 -6.33
C SER A 154 0.11 7.70 -4.84
N GLN A 155 0.78 6.86 -4.04
CA GLN A 155 0.56 6.82 -2.59
C GLN A 155 1.03 8.12 -1.91
N MET A 156 2.16 8.69 -2.33
CA MET A 156 2.66 9.93 -1.73
C MET A 156 1.78 11.14 -2.05
N LEU A 157 1.21 11.19 -3.26
CA LEU A 157 0.28 12.26 -3.67
C LEU A 157 -1.13 12.08 -3.08
N SER A 158 -1.58 10.84 -2.84
CA SER A 158 -2.92 10.58 -2.32
C SER A 158 -3.10 11.04 -0.87
N ILE A 159 -2.07 10.96 -0.03
CA ILE A 159 -2.14 11.40 1.38
C ILE A 159 -2.47 12.89 1.54
N PRO A 160 -1.70 13.84 0.97
CA PRO A 160 -2.05 15.26 1.07
C PRO A 160 -3.37 15.57 0.37
N THR A 161 -3.68 14.90 -0.75
CA THR A 161 -4.97 15.06 -1.45
C THR A 161 -6.15 14.67 -0.55
N ALA A 162 -6.07 13.55 0.16
CA ALA A 162 -7.09 13.11 1.10
C ALA A 162 -7.21 14.05 2.31
N LEU A 163 -6.09 14.56 2.82
CA LEU A 163 -6.08 15.53 3.93
C LEU A 163 -6.75 16.85 3.56
N ILE A 164 -6.48 17.38 2.37
CA ILE A 164 -7.18 18.57 1.85
C ILE A 164 -8.69 18.27 1.76
N GLY A 165 -9.06 17.08 1.29
CA GLY A 165 -10.46 16.66 1.18
C GLY A 165 -11.19 16.63 2.52
N LEU A 166 -10.56 16.09 3.57
CA LEU A 166 -11.10 16.05 4.92
C LEU A 166 -11.27 17.44 5.57
N GLN A 167 -10.58 18.46 5.06
CA GLN A 167 -10.64 19.82 5.57
C GLN A 167 -11.57 20.73 4.76
N MET A 168 -12.13 20.26 3.64
CA MET A 168 -13.02 21.07 2.80
C MET A 168 -14.32 21.44 3.55
N PRO A 169 -14.87 22.66 3.35
CA PRO A 169 -16.04 23.14 4.08
C PRO A 169 -17.28 22.24 3.99
N ALA A 170 -17.48 21.56 2.85
CA ALA A 170 -18.58 20.61 2.64
C ALA A 170 -18.53 19.42 3.62
N LEU A 171 -17.35 19.04 4.09
CA LEU A 171 -17.16 18.03 5.15
C LEU A 171 -16.85 18.67 6.51
N GLY A 172 -16.27 19.86 6.54
CA GLY A 172 -15.72 20.49 7.75
C GLY A 172 -16.69 21.33 8.59
N SER A 173 -17.84 21.76 8.05
CA SER A 173 -18.78 22.64 8.78
C SER A 173 -19.82 21.88 9.63
N VAL A 174 -20.15 20.64 9.26
CA VAL A 174 -21.22 19.84 9.90
C VAL A 174 -20.65 18.70 10.74
N VAL A 175 -19.51 18.12 10.36
CA VAL A 175 -18.87 17.10 11.19
C VAL A 175 -18.07 17.79 12.28
N CYS A 176 -18.47 17.62 13.55
CA CYS A 176 -17.72 18.08 14.71
C CYS A 176 -16.23 17.73 14.57
N SER A 177 -15.43 18.76 14.26
CA SER A 177 -13.97 18.75 14.15
C SER A 177 -13.39 17.94 12.98
N SER A 178 -13.32 18.54 11.78
CA SER A 178 -12.47 18.07 10.66
C SER A 178 -11.02 17.74 11.08
N LYS A 179 -10.55 18.36 12.18
CA LYS A 179 -9.27 18.10 12.81
C LYS A 179 -9.17 16.68 13.41
N ILE A 180 -10.25 16.12 13.98
CA ILE A 180 -10.24 14.75 14.54
C ILE A 180 -10.10 13.72 13.42
N TYR A 181 -10.86 13.83 12.33
CA TYR A 181 -10.77 12.92 11.18
C TYR A 181 -9.41 13.00 10.51
N SER A 182 -8.90 14.22 10.31
CA SER A 182 -7.55 14.45 9.80
C SER A 182 -6.50 13.83 10.73
N ALA A 183 -6.63 14.01 12.04
CA ALA A 183 -5.71 13.44 13.02
C ALA A 183 -5.74 11.91 13.03
N LEU A 184 -6.92 11.29 13.02
CA LEU A 184 -7.08 9.84 12.94
C LEU A 184 -6.49 9.29 11.64
N PHE A 185 -6.70 9.96 10.50
CA PHE A 185 -6.09 9.59 9.23
C PHE A 185 -4.57 9.71 9.28
N ILE A 186 -4.02 10.80 9.83
CA ILE A 186 -2.57 10.99 10.00
C ILE A 186 -1.98 9.90 10.90
N ILE A 187 -2.59 9.61 12.04
CA ILE A 187 -2.18 8.51 12.94
C ILE A 187 -2.13 7.19 12.15
N SER A 188 -3.12 6.97 11.29
CA SER A 188 -3.20 5.78 10.46
C SER A 188 -2.06 5.69 9.42
N VAL A 189 -1.64 6.83 8.86
CA VAL A 189 -0.52 6.93 7.92
C VAL A 189 0.80 6.73 8.65
N VAL A 190 0.98 7.36 9.82
CA VAL A 190 2.16 7.19 10.67
C VAL A 190 2.32 5.72 11.08
N LEU A 191 1.24 5.03 11.42
CA LEU A 191 1.25 3.60 11.71
C LEU A 191 1.72 2.75 10.50
N ASN A 192 1.32 3.10 9.28
CA ASN A 192 1.82 2.47 8.06
C ASN A 192 3.34 2.72 7.86
N VAL A 193 3.82 3.93 8.15
CA VAL A 193 5.25 4.26 8.06
C VAL A 193 6.07 3.53 9.12
N ILE A 194 5.59 3.49 10.37
CA ILE A 194 6.26 2.78 11.48
C ILE A 194 6.44 1.30 11.14
N ILE A 195 5.40 0.63 10.64
CA ILE A 195 5.52 -0.79 10.29
C ILE A 195 6.48 -1.00 9.12
N GLU A 196 6.52 -0.09 8.15
CA GLU A 196 7.43 -0.17 7.01
C GLU A 196 8.90 -0.07 7.48
N VAL A 197 9.19 0.86 8.39
CA VAL A 197 10.51 0.98 9.02
C VAL A 197 10.87 -0.28 9.82
N ILE A 198 9.95 -0.81 10.62
CA ILE A 198 10.16 -2.06 11.38
C ILE A 198 10.48 -3.22 10.43
N PHE A 199 9.75 -3.36 9.33
CA PHE A 199 9.98 -4.42 8.35
C PHE A 199 11.27 -4.25 7.56
N GLU A 200 11.72 -3.02 7.30
CA GLU A 200 13.02 -2.75 6.70
C GLU A 200 14.15 -3.14 7.66
N ILE A 201 14.05 -2.80 8.96
CA ILE A 201 15.03 -3.19 9.98
C ILE A 201 15.11 -4.73 10.11
N ILE A 202 13.97 -5.41 10.19
CA ILE A 202 13.92 -6.88 10.26
C ILE A 202 14.46 -7.49 8.96
N GLY A 203 14.12 -6.90 7.80
CA GLY A 203 14.62 -7.32 6.49
C GLY A 203 16.13 -7.22 6.37
N TYR A 204 16.73 -6.14 6.89
CA TYR A 204 18.18 -5.98 6.96
C TYR A 204 18.83 -7.06 7.83
N LYS A 205 18.25 -7.37 8.99
CA LYS A 205 18.74 -8.46 9.87
C LYS A 205 18.69 -9.82 9.16
N ILE A 206 17.60 -10.13 8.46
CA ILE A 206 17.46 -11.35 7.65
C ILE A 206 18.55 -11.41 6.58
N LYS A 207 18.74 -10.33 5.81
CA LYS A 207 19.77 -10.25 4.77
C LYS A 207 21.18 -10.48 5.34
N LYS A 208 21.48 -9.90 6.50
CA LYS A 208 22.77 -10.13 7.19
C LYS A 208 22.95 -11.60 7.57
N ASN A 209 21.93 -12.26 8.11
CA ASN A 209 22.00 -13.68 8.44
C ASN A 209 22.24 -14.55 7.20
N VAL A 210 21.59 -14.23 6.07
CA VAL A 210 21.82 -14.91 4.78
C VAL A 210 23.27 -14.76 4.34
N GLN A 211 23.85 -13.56 4.43
CA GLN A 211 25.26 -13.32 4.09
C GLN A 211 26.22 -14.09 5.00
N VAL A 212 25.90 -14.23 6.28
CA VAL A 212 26.69 -15.05 7.21
C VAL A 212 26.62 -16.51 6.80
N VAL A 213 25.44 -17.07 6.54
CA VAL A 213 25.29 -18.45 6.06
C VAL A 213 26.01 -18.66 4.73
N GLN A 214 25.90 -17.71 3.81
CA GLN A 214 26.62 -17.70 2.54
C GLN A 214 28.14 -17.81 2.74
N SER A 215 28.70 -16.99 3.64
CA SER A 215 30.15 -17.03 3.95
C SER A 215 30.58 -18.32 4.66
N ILE A 216 29.72 -18.88 5.51
CA ILE A 216 30.01 -20.11 6.24
C ILE A 216 29.99 -21.31 5.30
N LEU A 217 29.06 -21.38 4.36
CA LEU A 217 28.92 -22.51 3.43
C LEU A 217 29.66 -22.31 2.10
N SER A 218 30.21 -21.13 1.83
CA SER A 218 30.83 -20.77 0.54
C SER A 218 29.91 -21.00 -0.67
N ILE A 219 28.60 -20.77 -0.48
CA ILE A 219 27.55 -20.99 -1.51
C ILE A 219 27.10 -19.68 -2.15
N GLY A 220 26.30 -19.77 -3.22
CA GLY A 220 25.63 -18.61 -3.81
C GLY A 220 24.64 -17.96 -2.83
N ALA A 221 24.40 -16.65 -2.96
CA ALA A 221 23.43 -15.94 -2.13
C ALA A 221 22.00 -16.50 -2.30
N ASP A 222 21.63 -16.87 -3.53
CA ASP A 222 20.32 -17.47 -3.85
C ASP A 222 20.19 -18.90 -3.28
N GLU A 223 21.28 -19.65 -3.21
CA GLU A 223 21.32 -20.98 -2.60
C GLU A 223 21.19 -20.89 -1.08
N ALA A 224 21.89 -19.95 -0.44
CA ALA A 224 21.78 -19.68 0.99
C ALA A 224 20.34 -19.29 1.38
N ASP A 225 19.73 -18.39 0.60
CA ASP A 225 18.32 -18.01 0.76
C ASP A 225 17.39 -19.22 0.60
N THR A 226 17.61 -20.06 -0.41
CA THR A 226 16.79 -21.25 -0.68
C THR A 226 16.92 -22.28 0.44
N LEU A 227 18.13 -22.50 0.95
CA LEU A 227 18.38 -23.38 2.08
C LEU A 227 17.63 -22.90 3.31
N LEU A 228 17.79 -21.62 3.68
CA LEU A 228 17.08 -21.02 4.80
C LEU A 228 15.56 -21.09 4.65
N ALA A 229 15.04 -20.89 3.43
CA ALA A 229 13.63 -21.04 3.12
C ALA A 229 13.11 -22.48 3.30
N ARG A 230 13.89 -23.48 2.90
CA ARG A 230 13.55 -24.92 3.13
C ARG A 230 13.50 -25.25 4.61
N PHE A 231 14.46 -24.74 5.39
CA PHE A 231 14.49 -24.88 6.85
C PHE A 231 13.27 -24.27 7.55
N ILE A 232 12.80 -23.12 7.08
CA ILE A 232 11.57 -22.49 7.61
C ILE A 232 10.36 -23.37 7.29
N LYS A 233 10.31 -24.00 6.11
CA LYS A 233 9.19 -24.83 5.66
C LYS A 233 9.13 -26.18 6.38
N ASP A 234 10.27 -26.87 6.52
CA ASP A 234 10.37 -28.17 7.18
C ASP A 234 11.58 -28.23 8.11
N PRO A 235 11.39 -27.86 9.39
CA PRO A 235 12.49 -27.90 10.37
C PRO A 235 12.91 -29.33 10.74
N LYS A 236 12.06 -30.34 10.55
CA LYS A 236 12.37 -31.74 10.91
C LYS A 236 13.34 -32.37 9.93
N ARG A 237 13.21 -32.05 8.63
CA ARG A 237 14.11 -32.51 7.57
C ARG A 237 15.34 -31.61 7.37
N GLY A 238 15.43 -30.55 8.17
CA GLY A 238 16.51 -29.58 8.16
C GLY A 238 17.91 -30.21 8.23
N ASN A 239 18.13 -31.09 9.20
CA ASN A 239 19.45 -31.70 9.42
C ASN A 239 19.95 -32.49 8.20
N THR A 240 19.06 -33.18 7.49
CA THR A 240 19.37 -33.89 6.23
C THR A 240 19.80 -32.92 5.12
N PHE A 241 19.22 -31.71 5.08
CA PHE A 241 19.66 -30.70 4.11
C PHE A 241 21.07 -30.21 4.41
N LEU A 242 21.47 -30.08 5.68
CA LEU A 242 22.85 -29.72 6.03
C LEU A 242 23.83 -30.86 5.74
N GLU A 243 23.39 -32.10 5.89
CA GLU A 243 24.20 -33.29 5.60
C GLU A 243 24.59 -33.38 4.12
N GLN A 244 23.72 -32.94 3.21
CA GLN A 244 24.03 -32.80 1.78
C GLN A 244 25.18 -31.81 1.52
N TYR A 245 25.27 -30.72 2.29
CA TYR A 245 26.38 -29.77 2.16
C TYR A 245 27.61 -30.19 2.96
N ASN A 246 27.46 -30.96 4.03
CA ASN A 246 28.60 -31.50 4.77
C ASN A 246 29.30 -32.64 4.01
N SER A 247 28.57 -33.41 3.20
CA SER A 247 29.13 -34.53 2.42
C SER A 247 29.92 -34.10 1.17
N GLU A 248 29.72 -32.88 0.66
CA GLU A 248 30.56 -32.29 -0.39
C GLU A 248 31.85 -31.64 0.15
N PHE A 249 31.97 -31.42 1.47
CA PHE A 249 33.08 -30.70 2.11
C PHE A 249 33.73 -31.52 3.26
N ILE A 250 34.03 -32.80 3.00
CA ILE A 250 34.54 -33.79 3.97
C ILE A 250 35.79 -33.35 4.77
N GLU A 251 36.51 -32.30 4.36
CA GLU A 251 37.68 -31.82 5.11
C GLU A 251 37.40 -30.74 6.18
N GLN A 252 36.16 -30.23 6.34
CA GLN A 252 35.89 -29.16 7.32
C GLN A 252 35.01 -29.62 8.51
N PRO A 253 35.42 -29.34 9.76
CA PRO A 253 34.63 -29.70 10.94
C PRO A 253 33.26 -29.00 10.93
N PRO A 254 32.22 -29.58 11.55
CA PRO A 254 30.87 -29.01 11.57
C PRO A 254 30.91 -27.57 12.08
N LYS A 255 30.57 -26.61 11.21
CA LYS A 255 30.69 -25.18 11.50
C LYS A 255 29.65 -24.79 12.55
N LYS A 256 30.11 -24.65 13.81
CA LYS A 256 29.31 -24.38 15.03
C LYS A 256 28.29 -23.23 14.95
N GLY A 257 28.36 -22.34 13.96
CA GLY A 257 27.48 -21.17 13.83
C GLY A 257 26.20 -21.36 13.00
N ILE A 258 26.10 -22.40 12.17
CA ILE A 258 24.98 -22.54 11.21
C ILE A 258 23.61 -22.75 11.88
N PRO A 259 23.45 -23.67 12.85
CA PRO A 259 22.15 -23.93 13.47
C PRO A 259 21.58 -22.70 14.20
N ILE A 260 22.46 -21.86 14.74
CA ILE A 260 22.11 -20.62 15.44
C ILE A 260 21.54 -19.60 14.45
N GLU A 261 22.23 -19.36 13.32
CA GLU A 261 21.78 -18.40 12.31
C GLU A 261 20.48 -18.84 11.62
N ILE A 262 20.28 -20.15 11.40
CA ILE A 262 19.01 -20.70 10.90
C ILE A 262 17.87 -20.40 11.87
N THR A 263 18.07 -20.70 13.17
CA THR A 263 17.06 -20.48 14.21
C THR A 263 16.70 -18.99 14.31
N LYS A 264 17.71 -18.12 14.32
CA LYS A 264 17.55 -16.66 14.34
C LYS A 264 16.78 -16.16 13.12
N ASN A 265 17.10 -16.66 11.91
CA ASN A 265 16.38 -16.30 10.69
C ASN A 265 14.90 -16.71 10.74
N ARG A 266 14.61 -17.92 11.23
CA ARG A 266 13.24 -18.41 11.43
C ARG A 266 12.47 -17.51 12.42
N THR A 267 13.07 -17.18 13.55
CA THR A 267 12.46 -16.30 14.56
C THR A 267 12.16 -14.91 13.98
N LEU A 268 13.06 -14.33 13.20
CA LEU A 268 12.83 -13.05 12.54
C LEU A 268 11.62 -13.08 11.58
N TRP A 269 11.44 -14.16 10.82
CA TRP A 269 10.26 -14.33 9.96
C TRP A 269 8.96 -14.52 10.76
N VAL A 270 8.99 -15.26 11.86
CA VAL A 270 7.81 -15.40 12.74
C VAL A 270 7.42 -14.05 13.32
N ILE A 271 8.39 -13.31 13.85
CA ILE A 271 8.20 -11.94 14.36
C ILE A 271 7.61 -11.04 13.27
N LYS A 272 8.15 -11.09 12.05
CA LYS A 272 7.69 -10.29 10.93
C LYS A 272 6.23 -10.57 10.55
N ASN A 273 5.83 -11.85 10.51
CA ASN A 273 4.44 -12.23 10.25
C ASN A 273 3.49 -11.81 11.39
N PHE A 274 3.92 -11.92 12.64
CA PHE A 274 3.15 -11.45 13.79
C PHE A 274 2.89 -9.94 13.72
N PHE A 275 3.94 -9.15 13.47
CA PHE A 275 3.82 -7.71 13.28
C PHE A 275 2.90 -7.34 12.11
N LEU A 276 2.92 -8.11 11.00
CA LEU A 276 1.99 -7.90 9.89
C LEU A 276 0.54 -8.14 10.29
N ALA A 277 0.25 -9.22 11.02
CA ALA A 277 -1.10 -9.54 11.46
C ALA A 277 -1.65 -8.46 12.41
N VAL A 278 -0.85 -8.04 13.39
CA VAL A 278 -1.21 -6.96 14.33
C VAL A 278 -1.42 -5.65 13.56
N HIS A 279 -0.53 -5.31 12.63
CA HIS A 279 -0.67 -4.11 11.80
C HIS A 279 -1.95 -4.12 10.98
N LEU A 280 -2.25 -5.22 10.28
CA LEU A 280 -3.46 -5.33 9.45
C LEU A 280 -4.73 -5.19 10.30
N ALA A 281 -4.78 -5.83 11.48
CA ALA A 281 -5.92 -5.72 12.38
C ALA A 281 -6.09 -4.28 12.91
N LEU A 282 -5.02 -3.67 13.42
CA LEU A 282 -5.06 -2.31 13.96
C LEU A 282 -5.36 -1.27 12.87
N SER A 283 -4.75 -1.44 11.70
CA SER A 283 -4.99 -0.61 10.52
C SER A 283 -6.45 -0.72 10.09
N PHE A 284 -6.99 -1.94 9.93
CA PHE A 284 -8.40 -2.14 9.57
C PHE A 284 -9.35 -1.51 10.58
N SER A 285 -9.18 -1.79 11.88
CA SER A 285 -10.04 -1.24 12.94
C SER A 285 -10.05 0.29 12.95
N LEU A 286 -8.89 0.92 12.79
CA LEU A 286 -8.80 2.39 12.77
C LEU A 286 -9.54 3.00 11.56
N LYS A 287 -9.45 2.37 10.37
CA LYS A 287 -10.16 2.84 9.18
C LYS A 287 -11.65 2.54 9.26
N PHE A 288 -12.04 1.42 9.85
CA PHE A 288 -13.44 1.08 10.09
C PHE A 288 -14.10 2.08 11.04
N VAL A 289 -13.43 2.47 12.13
CA VAL A 289 -13.90 3.53 13.02
C VAL A 289 -13.99 4.86 12.27
N LEU A 290 -12.98 5.22 11.48
CA LEU A 290 -12.98 6.47 10.72
C LEU A 290 -14.14 6.54 9.71
N VAL A 291 -14.40 5.46 8.98
CA VAL A 291 -15.52 5.34 8.04
C VAL A 291 -16.85 5.36 8.79
N GLY A 292 -16.98 4.60 9.89
CA GLY A 292 -18.18 4.58 10.72
C GLY A 292 -18.56 5.97 11.25
N LEU A 293 -17.56 6.72 11.72
CA LEU A 293 -17.73 8.10 12.17
C LEU A 293 -18.16 9.05 11.03
N LEU A 294 -17.70 8.84 9.80
CA LEU A 294 -18.11 9.63 8.63
C LEU A 294 -19.54 9.32 8.18
N THR A 295 -19.98 8.07 8.35
CA THR A 295 -21.32 7.61 7.96
C THR A 295 -22.39 7.93 9.01
N ALA A 296 -22.01 8.09 10.27
CA ALA A 296 -22.89 8.58 11.33
C ALA A 296 -23.34 10.03 11.07
#